data_AF-A0A3S1BZB3-F1
#
_entry.id   AF-A0A3S1BZB3-F1
#
_cell.length_a   1.000
_cell.length_b   1.000
_cell.length_c   1.000
_cell.angle_alpha   90.00
_cell.angle_beta   90.00
_cell.angle_gamma   90.00
#
_symmetry.space_group_name_H-M   'P 1'
#
loop_
_entity.id
_entity.type
_entity.pdbx_description
1 polymer ?
#
loop_
_entity_poly.entity_id
_entity_poly.type
_entity_poly.pdbx_seq_one_letter_code
_entity_poly.pdbx_strand_id
1 'polypeptide(L)'
;MELASVLRILVWTALFATSHGVKIQSCSGNPSADIVTVNYYSAQPDPLQIPGDVRTSASFTVHRPITGDLKLDITLSRKLGVMWLDLPCVKTSMGRLGSCSYRKFCDVIAQANSTGMCPNILTSNKIPCACPISAGTYTIPQTVVNINTDFLQLPASVFSGDYLTSIRLTDMSTRKEIMCYDVELTIADPPSGKTFGSLGRFLVNLFG
;
A
#
# COMPACT_ATOMS: atom_id res chain seq x y z
N MET A 1 25.27 -14.08 36.06
CA MET A 1 25.04 -13.79 34.63
C MET A 1 24.81 -12.30 34.52
N GLU A 2 25.84 -11.58 34.08
CA GLU A 2 25.91 -10.13 34.27
C GLU A 2 24.86 -9.37 33.45
N LEU A 3 24.24 -8.40 34.11
CA LEU A 3 23.33 -7.41 33.53
C LEU A 3 23.93 -6.77 32.25
N ALA A 4 25.25 -6.65 32.18
CA ALA A 4 26.01 -6.16 31.04
C ALA A 4 25.84 -7.03 29.77
N SER A 5 25.75 -8.36 29.91
CA SER A 5 25.53 -9.27 28.78
C SER A 5 24.10 -9.15 28.24
N VAL A 6 23.12 -9.02 29.13
CA VAL A 6 21.71 -8.81 28.76
C VAL A 6 21.54 -7.46 28.07
N LEU A 7 22.17 -6.39 28.60
CA LEU A 7 22.11 -5.06 28.02
C LEU A 7 22.71 -5.01 26.60
N ARG A 8 23.83 -5.72 26.38
CA ARG A 8 24.44 -5.84 25.05
C ARG A 8 23.51 -6.57 24.08
N ILE A 9 22.91 -7.68 24.48
CA ILE A 9 21.95 -8.42 23.65
C ILE A 9 20.76 -7.52 23.29
N LEU A 10 20.20 -6.78 24.26
CA LEU A 10 19.10 -5.84 24.03
C LEU A 10 19.46 -4.71 23.05
N VAL A 11 20.65 -4.12 23.20
CA VAL A 11 21.15 -3.08 22.28
C VAL A 11 21.37 -3.62 20.87
N TRP A 12 21.92 -4.84 20.74
CA TRP A 12 22.09 -5.49 19.45
C TRP A 12 20.73 -5.85 18.82
N THR A 13 19.76 -6.34 19.58
CA THR A 13 18.40 -6.60 19.05
C THR A 13 17.67 -5.32 18.65
N ALA A 14 17.89 -4.21 19.36
CA ALA A 14 17.31 -2.91 19.02
C ALA A 14 17.90 -2.33 17.72
N LEU A 15 19.19 -2.57 17.44
CA LEU A 15 19.84 -2.15 16.19
C LEU A 15 19.32 -2.89 14.94
N PHE A 16 18.84 -4.13 15.09
CA PHE A 16 18.24 -4.88 13.98
C PHE A 16 16.73 -4.62 13.79
N ALA A 17 16.06 -4.00 14.77
CA ALA A 17 14.60 -3.89 14.78
C ALA A 17 14.02 -2.81 13.85
N THR A 18 14.86 -1.99 13.21
CA THR A 18 14.40 -0.83 12.42
C THR A 18 14.74 -0.94 10.94
N SER A 19 14.42 -2.06 10.29
CA SER A 19 14.28 -2.05 8.83
C SER A 19 12.96 -1.33 8.51
N HIS A 20 13.04 -0.05 8.13
CA HIS A 20 11.86 0.76 7.78
C HIS A 20 11.28 0.42 6.40
N GLY A 21 11.87 -0.54 5.68
CA GLY A 21 11.46 -0.92 4.33
C GLY A 21 10.02 -1.40 4.24
N VAL A 22 9.44 -1.24 3.05
CA VAL A 22 8.12 -1.80 2.75
C VAL A 22 8.14 -3.30 3.00
N LYS A 23 7.27 -3.77 3.90
CA LYS A 23 7.11 -5.19 4.20
C LYS A 23 5.88 -5.70 3.49
N ILE A 24 6.01 -6.83 2.79
CA ILE A 24 4.90 -7.51 2.16
C ILE A 24 4.90 -8.95 2.65
N GLN A 25 3.74 -9.41 3.11
CA GLN A 25 3.55 -10.79 3.54
C GLN A 25 2.18 -11.29 3.09
N SER A 26 2.07 -12.59 2.82
CA SER A 26 0.76 -13.19 2.58
C SER A 26 -0.01 -13.27 3.90
N CYS A 27 -1.28 -12.85 3.88
CA CYS A 27 -2.23 -13.01 4.99
C CYS A 27 -3.17 -14.20 4.79
N SER A 28 -2.91 -15.02 3.76
CA SER A 28 -3.69 -16.22 3.45
C SER A 28 -3.48 -17.29 4.50
N GLY A 29 -4.53 -18.03 4.84
CA GLY A 29 -4.42 -19.20 5.71
C GLY A 29 -3.62 -20.34 5.08
N ASN A 30 -3.43 -20.32 3.74
CA ASN A 30 -2.59 -21.25 3.01
C ASN A 30 -1.88 -20.53 1.84
N PRO A 31 -0.75 -19.84 2.12
CA PRO A 31 -0.05 -19.04 1.11
C PRO A 31 0.41 -19.84 -0.12
N SER A 32 0.67 -21.14 0.03
CA SER A 32 1.06 -22.02 -1.08
C SER A 32 -0.09 -22.32 -2.05
N ALA A 33 -1.34 -22.04 -1.65
CA ALA A 33 -2.51 -22.18 -2.49
C ALA A 33 -2.91 -20.86 -3.20
N ASP A 34 -2.28 -19.74 -2.85
CA ASP A 34 -2.56 -18.44 -3.45
C ASP A 34 -2.29 -18.50 -4.96
N ILE A 35 -3.24 -17.99 -5.74
CA ILE A 35 -3.13 -17.95 -7.21
C ILE A 35 -2.13 -16.86 -7.64
N VAL A 36 -1.93 -15.85 -6.79
CA VAL A 36 -1.00 -14.75 -7.04
C VAL A 36 0.12 -14.78 -6.02
N THR A 37 1.36 -14.82 -6.50
CA THR A 37 2.57 -14.67 -5.68
C THR A 37 3.22 -13.33 -5.93
N VAL A 38 3.50 -12.55 -4.89
CA VAL A 38 4.34 -11.35 -5.00
C VAL A 38 5.80 -11.78 -4.97
N ASN A 39 6.52 -11.56 -6.08
CA ASN A 39 7.94 -11.92 -6.18
C ASN A 39 8.81 -10.88 -5.48
N TYR A 40 8.54 -9.61 -5.76
CA TYR A 40 9.17 -8.49 -5.06
C TYR A 40 8.33 -7.22 -5.21
N TYR A 41 8.55 -6.30 -4.29
CA TYR A 41 8.10 -4.91 -4.38
C TYR A 41 9.16 -4.03 -3.76
N SER A 42 9.39 -2.87 -4.36
CA SER A 42 10.29 -1.86 -3.82
C SER A 42 9.68 -0.51 -4.06
N ALA A 43 9.62 0.31 -3.03
CA ALA A 43 9.29 1.72 -3.11
C ALA A 43 10.38 2.52 -2.39
N GLN A 44 10.85 3.57 -3.04
CA GLN A 44 11.88 4.47 -2.52
C GLN A 44 11.44 5.92 -2.72
N PRO A 45 11.86 6.85 -1.84
CA PRO A 45 12.71 6.64 -0.65
C PRO A 45 11.99 5.84 0.46
N ASP A 46 12.75 5.38 1.44
CA ASP A 46 12.24 4.72 2.64
C ASP A 46 12.71 5.50 3.88
N PRO A 47 11.81 6.09 4.70
CA PRO A 47 10.35 6.12 4.53
C PRO A 47 9.93 6.93 3.30
N LEU A 48 8.73 6.63 2.77
CA LEU A 48 8.19 7.30 1.60
C LEU A 48 7.93 8.77 1.90
N GLN A 49 8.50 9.65 1.08
CA GLN A 49 8.39 11.10 1.25
C GLN A 49 7.20 11.59 0.42
N ILE A 50 6.10 11.96 1.07
CA ILE A 50 4.86 12.39 0.40
C ILE A 50 4.46 13.78 0.93
N PRO A 51 4.20 14.77 0.06
CA PRO A 51 4.22 14.71 -1.41
C PRO A 51 5.64 14.59 -1.97
N GLY A 52 5.78 13.96 -3.14
CA GLY A 52 7.09 13.76 -3.77
C GLY A 52 7.13 12.66 -4.83
N ASP A 53 8.33 12.45 -5.36
CA ASP A 53 8.62 11.40 -6.33
C ASP A 53 8.92 10.08 -5.62
N VAL A 54 8.13 9.06 -5.93
CA VAL A 54 8.33 7.68 -5.46
C VAL A 54 8.85 6.83 -6.61
N ARG A 55 10.02 6.22 -6.41
CA ARG A 55 10.56 5.19 -7.30
C ARG A 55 9.98 3.84 -6.89
N THR A 56 9.13 3.27 -7.72
CA THR A 56 8.46 2.01 -7.45
C THR A 56 8.81 0.97 -8.51
N SER A 57 8.97 -0.28 -8.08
CA SER A 57 9.06 -1.45 -8.95
C SER A 57 8.36 -2.62 -8.29
N ALA A 58 7.77 -3.51 -9.08
CA ALA A 58 7.03 -4.65 -8.57
C ALA A 58 7.10 -5.82 -9.54
N SER A 59 7.07 -7.03 -9.02
CA SER A 59 6.81 -8.23 -9.82
C SER A 59 5.90 -9.17 -9.07
N PHE A 60 4.92 -9.72 -9.79
CA PHE A 60 4.01 -10.72 -9.28
C PHE A 60 3.74 -11.78 -10.35
N THR A 61 3.51 -13.00 -9.89
CA THR A 61 3.21 -14.15 -10.74
C THR A 61 1.80 -14.62 -10.48
N VAL A 62 1.02 -14.73 -11.55
CA VAL A 62 -0.31 -15.32 -11.56
C VAL A 62 -0.17 -16.76 -12.06
N HIS A 63 -0.36 -17.73 -11.18
CA HIS A 63 -0.13 -19.16 -11.48
C HIS A 63 -1.22 -19.78 -12.35
N ARG A 64 -2.45 -19.27 -12.25
CA ARG A 64 -3.61 -19.73 -13.02
C ARG A 64 -4.49 -18.54 -13.39
N PRO A 65 -5.19 -18.58 -14.53
CA PRO A 65 -6.05 -17.46 -14.93
C PRO A 65 -7.07 -17.12 -13.85
N ILE A 66 -7.19 -15.83 -13.54
CA ILE A 66 -8.18 -15.32 -12.58
C ILE A 66 -9.43 -14.97 -13.37
N THR A 67 -10.50 -15.73 -13.12
CA THR A 67 -11.80 -15.64 -13.77
C THR A 67 -12.91 -15.57 -12.71
N GLY A 68 -14.13 -15.26 -13.13
CA GLY A 68 -15.32 -15.32 -12.26
C GLY A 68 -15.78 -13.97 -11.70
N ASP A 69 -16.67 -14.04 -10.71
CA ASP A 69 -17.25 -12.88 -10.06
C ASP A 69 -16.39 -12.45 -8.87
N LEU A 70 -15.49 -11.51 -9.10
CA LEU A 70 -14.42 -11.17 -8.17
C LEU A 70 -14.79 -10.03 -7.23
N LYS A 71 -14.58 -10.27 -5.93
CA LYS A 71 -14.63 -9.25 -4.87
C LYS A 71 -13.22 -8.90 -4.41
N LEU A 72 -12.86 -7.63 -4.55
CA LEU A 72 -11.64 -7.06 -3.99
C LEU A 72 -11.98 -6.28 -2.71
N ASP A 73 -11.44 -6.70 -1.58
CA ASP A 73 -11.50 -5.98 -0.32
C ASP A 73 -10.12 -5.38 -0.01
N ILE A 74 -10.09 -4.08 0.24
CA ILE A 74 -8.91 -3.34 0.70
C ILE A 74 -9.23 -2.83 2.09
N THR A 75 -8.36 -3.09 3.07
CA THR A 75 -8.43 -2.52 4.41
C THR A 75 -7.19 -1.68 4.63
N LEU A 76 -7.34 -0.37 4.78
CA LEU A 76 -6.24 0.55 5.01
C LEU A 76 -6.27 0.99 6.46
N SER A 77 -5.23 0.65 7.21
CA SER A 77 -5.08 0.97 8.62
C SER A 77 -3.93 1.94 8.83
N ARG A 78 -4.11 2.87 9.77
CA ARG A 78 -3.04 3.75 10.26
C ARG A 78 -2.76 3.45 11.71
N LYS A 79 -1.48 3.39 12.08
CA LYS A 79 -1.07 3.21 13.46
C LYS A 79 -1.23 4.51 14.26
N LEU A 80 -1.87 4.42 15.42
CA LEU A 80 -2.03 5.52 16.37
C LEU A 80 -1.60 5.02 17.75
N GLY A 81 -0.38 5.34 18.15
CA GLY A 81 0.22 4.80 19.37
C GLY A 81 0.40 3.28 19.29
N VAL A 82 -0.34 2.54 20.12
CA VAL A 82 -0.28 1.07 20.19
C VAL A 82 -1.36 0.35 19.38
N MET A 83 -2.31 1.09 18.80
CA MET A 83 -3.44 0.52 18.06
C MET A 83 -3.37 0.83 16.56
N TRP A 84 -3.97 -0.04 15.75
CA TRP A 84 -4.22 0.19 14.33
C TRP A 84 -5.67 0.64 14.15
N LEU A 85 -5.86 1.75 13.44
CA LEU A 85 -7.18 2.30 13.14
C LEU A 85 -7.48 2.15 11.65
N ASP A 86 -8.54 1.43 11.33
CA ASP A 86 -9.05 1.29 9.97
C ASP A 86 -9.60 2.63 9.47
N LEU A 87 -9.06 3.10 8.35
CA LEU A 87 -9.51 4.30 7.69
C LEU A 87 -10.76 3.99 6.86
N PRO A 88 -11.85 4.76 7.01
CA PRO A 88 -13.08 4.51 6.27
C PRO A 88 -12.88 4.76 4.77
N CYS A 89 -13.66 4.07 3.94
CA CYS A 89 -13.63 4.33 2.50
C CYS A 89 -14.32 5.65 2.15
N VAL A 90 -13.55 6.62 1.68
CA VAL A 90 -14.01 7.95 1.28
C VAL A 90 -13.90 8.13 -0.24
N LYS A 91 -14.82 8.91 -0.83
CA LYS A 91 -14.71 9.34 -2.23
C LYS A 91 -13.84 10.61 -2.28
N THR A 92 -12.90 10.62 -3.22
CA THR A 92 -11.93 11.69 -3.48
C THR A 92 -11.97 12.05 -4.97
N SER A 93 -11.28 13.13 -5.37
CA SER A 93 -11.17 13.51 -6.79
C SER A 93 -10.43 12.46 -7.64
N MET A 94 -9.59 11.61 -7.02
CA MET A 94 -8.84 10.55 -7.69
C MET A 94 -9.48 9.16 -7.57
N GLY A 95 -10.66 9.04 -6.95
CA GLY A 95 -11.36 7.77 -6.76
C GLY A 95 -11.71 7.51 -5.30
N ARG A 96 -11.73 6.24 -4.89
CA ARG A 96 -12.04 5.85 -3.50
C ARG A 96 -10.76 5.51 -2.74
N LEU A 97 -10.55 6.10 -1.57
CA LEU A 97 -9.40 5.85 -0.70
C LEU A 97 -9.87 5.33 0.67
N GLY A 98 -9.12 4.42 1.27
CA GLY A 98 -9.41 3.84 2.59
C GLY A 98 -9.80 2.37 2.49
N SER A 99 -10.57 1.90 3.47
CA SER A 99 -11.00 0.50 3.57
C SER A 99 -12.20 0.21 2.66
N CYS A 100 -11.94 -0.01 1.37
CA CYS A 100 -12.92 -0.09 0.30
C CYS A 100 -13.17 -1.53 -0.19
N SER A 101 -14.44 -1.85 -0.48
CA SER A 101 -14.86 -3.14 -1.05
C SER A 101 -15.43 -2.96 -2.47
N TYR A 102 -14.91 -3.73 -3.41
CA TYR A 102 -15.31 -3.74 -4.83
C TYR A 102 -15.84 -5.13 -5.19
N ARG A 103 -17.15 -5.31 -5.11
CA ARG A 103 -17.81 -6.62 -5.33
C ARG A 103 -17.79 -7.10 -6.79
N LYS A 104 -17.67 -6.19 -7.74
CA LYS A 104 -17.67 -6.48 -9.18
C LYS A 104 -16.36 -6.01 -9.78
N PHE A 105 -15.25 -6.51 -9.25
CA PHE A 105 -13.92 -6.02 -9.59
C PHE A 105 -13.64 -6.12 -11.10
N CYS A 106 -14.08 -7.19 -11.75
CA CYS A 106 -13.98 -7.33 -13.20
C CYS A 106 -14.75 -6.26 -13.97
N ASP A 107 -15.96 -5.90 -13.54
CA ASP A 107 -16.77 -4.85 -14.17
C ASP A 107 -16.10 -3.48 -14.00
N VAL A 108 -15.52 -3.22 -12.82
CA VAL A 108 -14.80 -1.97 -12.52
C VAL A 108 -13.59 -1.80 -13.45
N ILE A 109 -12.78 -2.84 -13.61
CA ILE A 109 -11.61 -2.80 -14.51
C ILE A 109 -12.08 -2.69 -15.98
N ALA A 110 -13.07 -3.47 -16.39
CA ALA A 110 -13.60 -3.42 -17.76
C ALA A 110 -14.15 -2.03 -18.10
N GLN A 111 -14.86 -1.38 -17.17
CA GLN A 111 -15.33 -0.01 -17.33
C GLN A 111 -14.15 0.93 -17.53
N ALA A 112 -13.13 0.88 -16.65
CA ALA A 112 -11.94 1.72 -16.76
C ALA A 112 -11.22 1.54 -18.10
N ASN A 113 -11.14 0.31 -18.61
CA ASN A 113 -10.55 0.04 -19.92
C ASN A 113 -11.38 0.62 -21.07
N SER A 114 -12.70 0.43 -21.04
CA SER A 114 -13.61 0.94 -22.07
C SER A 114 -13.67 2.47 -22.16
N THR A 115 -13.44 3.17 -21.04
CA THR A 115 -13.45 4.63 -20.97
C THR A 115 -12.08 5.26 -21.16
N GLY A 116 -11.04 4.46 -21.45
CA GLY A 116 -9.66 4.94 -21.58
C GLY A 116 -9.04 5.40 -20.24
N MET A 117 -9.65 5.03 -19.12
CA MET A 117 -9.17 5.32 -17.76
C MET A 117 -8.25 4.22 -17.21
N CYS A 118 -7.90 3.22 -18.03
CA CYS A 118 -6.93 2.23 -17.60
C CYS A 118 -5.56 2.89 -17.34
N PRO A 119 -4.95 2.70 -16.16
CA PRO A 119 -3.67 3.31 -15.86
C PRO A 119 -2.58 2.89 -16.87
N ASN A 120 -1.84 3.87 -17.39
CA ASN A 120 -0.74 3.65 -18.33
C ASN A 120 0.33 2.67 -17.79
N ILE A 121 0.52 2.63 -16.47
CA ILE A 121 1.45 1.69 -15.83
C ILE A 121 1.06 0.23 -16.04
N LEU A 122 -0.24 -0.07 -16.22
CA LEU A 122 -0.70 -1.42 -16.51
C LEU A 122 -0.51 -1.75 -18.00
N THR A 123 -0.97 -0.86 -18.88
CA THR A 123 -0.94 -1.09 -20.34
C THR A 123 0.49 -1.17 -20.87
N SER A 124 1.38 -0.27 -20.44
CA SER A 124 2.80 -0.28 -20.84
C SER A 124 3.57 -1.52 -20.39
N ASN A 125 3.12 -2.18 -19.30
CA ASN A 125 3.75 -3.37 -18.74
C ASN A 125 2.98 -4.67 -19.05
N LYS A 126 2.08 -4.64 -20.05
CA LYS A 126 1.30 -5.79 -20.51
C LYS A 126 0.46 -6.45 -19.40
N ILE A 127 0.11 -5.69 -18.37
CA ILE A 127 -0.77 -6.15 -17.29
C ILE A 127 -2.21 -6.00 -17.79
N PRO A 128 -3.01 -7.09 -17.83
CA PRO A 128 -4.39 -7.04 -18.30
C PRO A 128 -5.21 -6.03 -17.50
N CYS A 129 -5.86 -5.14 -18.23
CA CYS A 129 -6.86 -4.21 -17.69
C CYS A 129 -8.28 -4.68 -18.00
N ALA A 130 -8.47 -6.00 -17.99
CA ALA A 130 -9.77 -6.63 -18.13
C ALA A 130 -9.68 -8.03 -17.52
N CYS A 131 -10.82 -8.57 -17.12
CA CYS A 131 -10.91 -10.00 -16.84
C CYS A 131 -11.17 -10.77 -18.15
N PRO A 132 -10.65 -12.01 -18.28
CA PRO A 132 -9.83 -12.71 -17.29
C PRO A 132 -8.38 -12.20 -17.24
N ILE A 133 -7.78 -12.23 -16.04
CA ILE A 133 -6.34 -11.97 -15.89
C ILE A 133 -5.62 -13.27 -16.22
N SER A 134 -4.81 -13.26 -17.28
CA SER A 134 -4.09 -14.45 -17.72
C SER A 134 -3.03 -14.90 -16.72
N ALA A 135 -2.67 -16.19 -16.78
CA ALA A 135 -1.50 -16.67 -16.05
C ALA A 135 -0.22 -16.09 -16.67
N GLY A 136 0.76 -15.79 -15.83
CA GLY A 136 2.01 -15.18 -16.26
C GLY A 136 2.72 -14.43 -15.14
N THR A 137 3.96 -14.05 -15.42
CA THR A 137 4.70 -13.13 -14.55
C THR A 137 4.59 -11.74 -15.12
N TYR A 138 4.11 -10.82 -14.29
CA TYR A 138 3.96 -9.42 -14.60
C TYR A 138 5.01 -8.64 -13.84
N THR A 139 5.70 -7.75 -14.55
CA THR A 139 6.78 -6.95 -13.98
C THR A 139 6.56 -5.50 -14.34
N ILE A 140 6.50 -4.68 -13.31
CA ILE A 140 6.58 -3.23 -13.40
C ILE A 140 8.04 -2.88 -13.15
N PRO A 141 8.78 -2.43 -14.19
CA PRO A 141 10.15 -1.96 -14.02
C PRO A 141 10.16 -0.73 -13.11
N GLN A 142 11.35 -0.33 -12.67
CA GLN A 142 11.47 0.87 -11.85
C GLN A 142 10.93 2.08 -12.60
N THR A 143 9.86 2.66 -12.07
CA THR A 143 9.21 3.87 -12.60
C THR A 143 9.10 4.91 -11.49
N VAL A 144 9.10 6.18 -11.88
CA VAL A 144 8.91 7.31 -10.96
C VAL A 144 7.43 7.70 -11.01
N VAL A 145 6.78 7.70 -9.86
CA VAL A 145 5.41 8.17 -9.69
C VAL A 145 5.44 9.40 -8.79
N ASN A 146 4.91 10.51 -9.29
CA ASN A 146 4.74 11.71 -8.48
C ASN A 146 3.42 11.60 -7.69
N ILE A 147 3.52 11.64 -6.36
CA ILE A 147 2.35 11.59 -5.46
C ILE A 147 2.14 12.98 -4.87
N ASN A 148 0.97 13.57 -5.14
CA ASN A 148 0.50 14.78 -4.48
C ASN A 148 -0.60 14.48 -3.47
N THR A 149 -0.85 15.39 -2.53
CA THR A 149 -1.88 15.25 -1.49
C THR A 149 -3.09 16.16 -1.72
N ASP A 150 -3.12 16.88 -2.85
CA ASP A 150 -4.16 17.86 -3.19
C ASP A 150 -5.55 17.23 -3.32
N PHE A 151 -5.61 15.94 -3.64
CA PHE A 151 -6.86 15.19 -3.84
C PHE A 151 -7.72 15.06 -2.58
N LEU A 152 -7.15 15.33 -1.40
CA LEU A 152 -7.85 15.33 -0.11
C LEU A 152 -7.98 16.71 0.53
N GLN A 153 -7.33 17.75 -0.03
CA GLN A 153 -7.31 19.10 0.55
C GLN A 153 -6.85 19.14 2.02
N LEU A 154 -5.97 18.20 2.41
CA LEU A 154 -5.40 18.11 3.75
C LEU A 154 -3.89 18.41 3.71
N PRO A 155 -3.31 18.97 4.79
CA PRO A 155 -1.85 19.13 4.88
C PRO A 155 -1.11 17.80 4.74
N ALA A 156 0.07 17.83 4.10
CA ALA A 156 0.93 16.66 3.91
C ALA A 156 1.23 15.90 5.21
N SER A 157 1.45 16.64 6.31
CA SER A 157 1.74 16.09 7.63
C SER A 157 0.64 15.19 8.21
N VAL A 158 -0.60 15.33 7.73
CA VAL A 158 -1.70 14.44 8.11
C VAL A 158 -1.46 13.03 7.59
N PHE A 159 -0.68 12.85 6.52
CA PHE A 159 -0.38 11.57 5.89
C PHE A 159 0.87 10.88 6.46
N SER A 160 1.63 11.54 7.33
CA SER A 160 2.81 10.95 7.96
C SER A 160 2.43 9.88 8.99
N GLY A 161 3.07 8.71 8.94
CA GLY A 161 2.89 7.63 9.92
C GLY A 161 3.09 6.23 9.34
N ASP A 162 2.85 5.22 10.19
CA ASP A 162 2.89 3.81 9.80
C ASP A 162 1.52 3.37 9.27
N TYR A 163 1.52 2.70 8.13
CA TYR A 163 0.33 2.21 7.45
C TYR A 163 0.43 0.70 7.23
N LEU A 164 -0.72 0.02 7.38
CA LEU A 164 -0.91 -1.38 7.06
C LEU A 164 -2.08 -1.48 6.08
N THR A 165 -1.83 -2.02 4.89
CA THR A 165 -2.85 -2.26 3.88
C THR A 165 -3.04 -3.75 3.70
N SER A 166 -4.23 -4.27 3.99
CA SER A 166 -4.61 -5.65 3.71
C SER A 166 -5.43 -5.71 2.42
N ILE A 167 -5.01 -6.54 1.47
CA ILE A 167 -5.62 -6.68 0.14
C ILE A 167 -6.07 -8.13 -0.02
N ARG A 168 -7.37 -8.34 -0.18
CA ARG A 168 -7.97 -9.67 -0.31
C ARG A 168 -8.82 -9.76 -1.57
N LEU A 169 -8.54 -10.75 -2.40
CA LEU A 169 -9.32 -11.05 -3.61
C LEU A 169 -10.03 -12.39 -3.43
N THR A 170 -11.35 -12.40 -3.57
CA THR A 170 -12.19 -13.58 -3.40
C THR A 170 -13.09 -13.77 -4.61
N ASP A 171 -13.26 -15.01 -5.06
CA ASP A 171 -14.32 -15.37 -6.00
C ASP A 171 -15.64 -15.50 -5.24
N MET A 172 -16.61 -14.63 -5.52
CA MET A 172 -17.91 -14.62 -4.84
C MET A 172 -18.75 -15.84 -5.16
N SER A 173 -18.57 -16.47 -6.32
CA SER A 173 -19.35 -17.64 -6.73
C SER A 173 -18.94 -18.89 -5.97
N THR A 174 -17.62 -19.10 -5.81
CA THR A 174 -17.06 -20.26 -5.10
C THR A 174 -16.76 -19.98 -3.63
N ARG A 175 -16.80 -18.71 -3.21
CA ARG A 175 -16.33 -18.20 -1.91
C ARG A 175 -14.88 -18.57 -1.59
N LYS A 176 -14.06 -18.81 -2.60
CA LYS A 176 -12.64 -19.12 -2.45
C LYS A 176 -11.80 -17.86 -2.49
N GLU A 177 -10.88 -17.76 -1.55
CA GLU A 177 -9.82 -16.76 -1.58
C GLU A 177 -8.83 -17.07 -2.72
N ILE A 178 -8.51 -16.05 -3.51
CA ILE A 178 -7.58 -16.12 -4.63
C ILE A 178 -6.20 -15.64 -4.20
N MET A 179 -6.15 -14.57 -3.39
CA MET A 179 -4.95 -14.03 -2.78
C MET A 179 -5.29 -13.17 -1.56
N CYS A 180 -4.35 -13.10 -0.61
CA CYS A 180 -4.39 -12.18 0.52
C CYS A 180 -2.96 -11.66 0.78
N TYR A 181 -2.77 -10.34 0.75
CA TYR A 181 -1.49 -9.72 1.10
C TYR A 181 -1.64 -8.55 2.07
N ASP A 182 -0.77 -8.51 3.07
CA ASP A 182 -0.57 -7.38 3.95
C ASP A 182 0.68 -6.62 3.51
N VAL A 183 0.55 -5.30 3.37
CA VAL A 183 1.62 -4.37 3.01
C VAL A 183 1.78 -3.34 4.12
N GLU A 184 2.93 -3.36 4.78
CA GLU A 184 3.31 -2.35 5.78
C GLU A 184 4.31 -1.36 5.17
N LEU A 185 4.06 -0.07 5.37
CA LEU A 185 4.97 1.00 4.93
C LEU A 185 4.90 2.20 5.87
N THR A 186 5.93 3.04 5.80
CA THR A 186 6.01 4.29 6.55
C THR A 186 5.99 5.46 5.58
N ILE A 187 5.14 6.45 5.86
CA ILE A 187 5.09 7.73 5.14
C ILE A 187 5.67 8.82 6.05
N ALA A 188 6.52 9.68 5.50
CA ALA A 188 7.10 10.83 6.17
C ALA A 188 6.98 12.09 5.31
N ASP A 189 7.04 13.25 5.97
CA ASP A 189 7.09 14.54 5.30
C ASP A 189 8.44 14.74 4.61
N PRO A 190 8.46 15.22 3.34
CA PRO A 190 9.70 15.52 2.63
C PRO A 190 10.62 16.43 3.47
N PRO A 191 11.93 16.17 3.53
CA PRO A 191 12.86 16.98 4.30
C PRO A 191 12.81 18.43 3.80
N SER A 192 12.21 19.31 4.60
CA SER A 192 12.07 20.72 4.27
C SER A 192 13.44 21.39 4.30
N GLY A 193 13.97 21.78 3.14
CA GLY A 193 15.05 22.75 3.05
C GLY A 193 14.56 24.11 3.54
N LYS A 194 14.69 24.36 4.86
CA LYS A 194 14.41 25.62 5.57
C LYS A 194 12.96 26.15 5.50
N THR A 195 12.17 25.91 6.56
CA THR A 195 11.63 26.97 7.45
C THR A 195 10.81 26.34 8.58
N PHE A 196 11.41 26.33 9.76
CA PHE A 196 10.73 26.13 11.04
C PHE A 196 9.74 27.28 11.22
N GLY A 197 8.44 27.07 10.99
CA GLY A 197 7.51 28.21 11.02
C GLY A 197 5.99 27.96 10.98
N SER A 198 5.50 26.72 10.92
CA SER A 198 4.03 26.48 10.82
C SER A 198 3.44 25.70 12.01
N LEU A 199 4.09 24.63 12.48
CA LEU A 199 3.59 23.85 13.62
C LEU A 199 3.71 24.58 14.98
N GLY A 200 4.68 25.48 15.12
CA GLY A 200 4.78 26.36 16.29
C GLY A 200 3.63 27.38 16.38
N ARG A 201 3.04 27.79 15.25
CA ARG A 201 1.89 28.73 15.24
C ARG A 201 0.55 28.03 15.48
N PHE A 202 0.43 26.78 15.06
CA PHE A 202 -0.82 26.02 15.27
C PHE A 202 -1.04 25.68 16.76
N LEU A 203 0.02 25.36 17.50
CA LEU A 203 -0.09 25.09 18.94
C LEU A 203 -0.24 26.35 19.79
N VAL A 204 0.31 27.50 19.37
CA VAL A 204 0.13 28.78 20.08
C VAL A 204 -1.31 29.29 19.96
N ASN A 205 -1.99 29.08 18.83
CA ASN A 205 -3.38 29.53 18.66
C ASN A 205 -4.43 28.60 19.31
N LEU A 206 -4.03 27.41 19.78
CA LEU A 206 -4.93 26.46 20.45
C LEU A 206 -4.86 26.55 21.99
N PHE A 207 -3.79 27.13 22.53
CA PHE A 207 -3.55 27.25 23.97
C PHE A 207 -3.05 28.63 24.41
N GLY A 208 -3.24 29.67 23.58
CA GLY A 208 -2.90 31.06 23.87
C GLY A 208 -4.03 32.00 23.50
#